data_AF-A0A922MZI7-F1
#
_entry.id   AF-A0A922MZI7-F1
#
_cell.length_a   1.000
_cell.length_b   1.000
_cell.length_c   1.000
_cell.angle_alpha   90.00
_cell.angle_beta   90.00
_cell.angle_gamma   90.00
#
_symmetry.space_group_name_H-M   'P 1'
#
loop_
_entity.id
_entity.type
_entity.pdbx_description
1 polymer ?
#
loop_
_entity_poly.entity_id
_entity_poly.type
_entity_poly.pdbx_seq_one_letter_code
_entity_poly.pdbx_strand_id
1 'polypeptide(L)'
;MASASGSVFGETLHTITTTKLEELAKQRVAFEEEYSALLDSIKAEPDPLKRVGLLLDGSKICLGIRTDNKGTKDGRTSRVIINRSRNIRLETDIRNLDRFIEQARFDPSVSLKVIADWKR
;
A
#
# COMPACT_ATOMS: atom_id res chain seq x y z
N MET A 1 -37.88 38.58 5.84
CA MET A 1 -36.54 38.74 5.23
C MET A 1 -35.62 37.64 5.74
N ALA A 2 -35.85 36.39 5.32
CA ALA A 2 -35.03 35.24 5.70
C ALA A 2 -34.82 34.38 4.46
N SER A 3 -33.77 34.63 3.68
CA SER A 3 -33.34 33.71 2.59
C SER A 3 -32.04 34.09 1.87
N ALA A 4 -31.17 34.94 2.42
CA ALA A 4 -29.84 35.15 1.83
C ALA A 4 -28.82 34.16 2.42
N SER A 5 -28.71 34.08 3.76
CA SER A 5 -27.71 33.25 4.43
C SER A 5 -27.92 31.73 4.27
N GLY A 6 -29.17 31.26 4.16
CA GLY A 6 -29.47 29.83 3.95
C GLY A 6 -29.07 29.34 2.55
N SER A 7 -29.19 30.20 1.54
CA SER A 7 -28.79 29.91 0.16
C SER A 7 -27.27 29.85 0.02
N VAL A 8 -26.56 30.85 0.56
CA VAL A 8 -25.09 30.91 0.52
C VAL A 8 -24.45 29.75 1.30
N PHE A 9 -25.03 29.36 2.44
CA PHE A 9 -24.57 28.21 3.20
C PHE A 9 -24.77 26.89 2.44
N GLY A 10 -25.93 26.70 1.81
CA GLY A 10 -26.21 25.54 0.96
C GLY A 10 -25.26 25.45 -0.23
N GLU A 11 -25.00 26.57 -0.91
CA GLU A 11 -24.06 26.66 -2.03
C GLU A 11 -22.62 26.36 -1.60
N THR A 12 -22.21 26.83 -0.41
CA THR A 12 -20.90 26.55 0.15
C THR A 12 -20.73 25.06 0.47
N LEU A 13 -21.71 24.44 1.13
CA LEU A 13 -21.69 23.00 1.42
C LEU A 13 -21.65 22.17 0.13
N HIS A 14 -22.47 22.53 -0.85
CA HIS A 14 -22.47 21.88 -2.16
C HIS A 14 -21.09 21.97 -2.83
N THR A 15 -20.46 23.15 -2.80
CA THR A 15 -19.11 23.37 -3.34
C THR A 15 -18.06 22.52 -2.61
N ILE A 16 -18.12 22.46 -1.27
CA ILE A 16 -17.21 21.63 -0.47
C ILE A 16 -17.41 20.14 -0.79
N THR A 17 -18.65 19.68 -0.88
CA THR A 17 -18.97 18.29 -1.19
C THR A 17 -18.51 17.90 -2.59
N THR A 18 -18.80 18.72 -3.60
CA THR A 18 -18.37 18.48 -4.99
C THR A 18 -16.85 18.44 -5.10
N THR A 19 -16.16 19.43 -4.54
CA THR A 19 -14.69 19.45 -4.47
C THR A 19 -14.16 18.18 -3.78
N LYS A 20 -14.78 17.76 -2.68
CA LYS A 20 -14.35 16.55 -1.95
C LYS A 20 -14.52 15.28 -2.79
N LEU A 21 -15.62 15.17 -3.53
CA LEU A 21 -15.89 14.05 -4.43
C LEU A 21 -14.88 14.02 -5.60
N GLU A 22 -14.55 15.18 -6.17
CA GLU A 22 -13.52 15.28 -7.21
C GLU A 22 -12.14 14.85 -6.71
N GLU A 23 -11.74 15.29 -5.52
CA GLU A 23 -10.47 14.86 -4.92
C GLU A 23 -10.44 13.37 -4.61
N LEU A 24 -11.56 12.79 -4.14
CA LEU A 24 -11.66 11.33 -3.94
C LEU A 24 -11.61 10.58 -5.27
N ALA A 25 -12.21 11.12 -6.33
CA ALA A 25 -12.14 10.53 -7.67
C ALA A 25 -10.69 10.54 -8.20
N LYS A 26 -9.96 11.66 -8.05
CA LYS A 26 -8.54 11.74 -8.42
C LYS A 26 -7.68 10.73 -7.65
N GLN A 27 -7.89 10.63 -6.32
CA GLN A 27 -7.18 9.65 -5.49
C GLN A 27 -7.47 8.21 -5.92
N ARG A 28 -8.72 7.91 -6.29
CA ARG A 28 -9.10 6.59 -6.79
C ARG A 28 -8.40 6.26 -8.10
N VAL A 29 -8.38 7.17 -9.07
CA VAL A 29 -7.71 6.96 -10.36
C VAL A 29 -6.22 6.71 -10.14
N ALA A 30 -5.54 7.54 -9.36
CA ALA A 30 -4.13 7.35 -9.05
C ALA A 30 -3.84 5.98 -8.40
N PHE A 31 -4.69 5.56 -7.45
CA PHE A 31 -4.57 4.23 -6.85
C PHE A 31 -4.76 3.10 -7.86
N GLU A 32 -5.76 3.18 -8.73
CA GLU A 32 -6.03 2.15 -9.75
C GLU A 32 -4.88 2.04 -10.76
N GLU A 33 -4.30 3.17 -11.16
CA GLU A 33 -3.10 3.22 -12.02
C GLU A 33 -1.90 2.54 -11.35
N GLU A 34 -1.55 2.93 -10.12
CA GLU A 34 -0.43 2.32 -9.36
C GLU A 34 -0.66 0.83 -9.12
N TYR A 35 -1.89 0.44 -8.77
CA TYR A 35 -2.27 -0.95 -8.55
C TYR A 35 -2.10 -1.80 -9.83
N SER A 36 -2.54 -1.28 -10.97
CA SER A 36 -2.40 -1.98 -12.26
C SER A 36 -0.93 -2.16 -12.65
N ALA A 37 -0.12 -1.11 -12.51
CA ALA A 37 1.32 -1.15 -12.79
C ALA A 37 2.05 -2.13 -11.85
N LEU A 38 1.69 -2.16 -10.57
CA LEU A 38 2.19 -3.12 -9.61
C LEU A 38 1.85 -4.56 -10.03
N LEU A 39 0.61 -4.85 -10.39
CA LEU A 39 0.20 -6.19 -10.83
C LEU A 39 0.97 -6.66 -12.06
N ASP A 40 1.23 -5.76 -13.01
CA ASP A 40 1.99 -6.10 -14.21
C ASP A 40 3.47 -6.37 -13.88
N SER A 41 4.07 -5.61 -12.96
CA SER A 41 5.42 -5.87 -12.44
C SER A 41 5.53 -7.23 -11.76
N ILE A 42 4.52 -7.61 -10.98
CA ILE A 42 4.44 -8.89 -10.27
C ILE A 42 4.32 -10.06 -11.26
N LYS A 43 3.52 -9.90 -12.33
CA LYS A 43 3.37 -10.94 -13.37
C LYS A 43 4.67 -11.14 -14.15
N ALA A 44 5.44 -10.08 -14.38
CA ALA A 44 6.69 -10.12 -15.12
C ALA A 44 7.86 -10.74 -14.33
N GLU A 45 7.84 -10.69 -12.99
CA GLU A 45 8.94 -11.18 -12.14
C GLU A 45 8.96 -12.72 -12.04
N PRO A 46 9.98 -13.43 -12.58
CA PRO A 46 10.02 -14.89 -12.55
C PRO A 46 10.33 -15.49 -11.18
N ASP A 47 11.11 -14.80 -10.34
CA ASP A 47 11.52 -15.32 -9.03
C ASP A 47 10.36 -15.23 -8.03
N PRO A 48 9.88 -16.36 -7.48
CA PRO A 48 8.81 -16.38 -6.50
C PRO A 48 9.06 -15.49 -5.28
N LEU A 49 10.30 -15.41 -4.78
CA LEU A 49 10.63 -14.62 -3.59
C LEU A 49 10.63 -13.13 -3.89
N LYS A 50 11.20 -12.73 -5.02
CA LYS A 50 11.15 -11.33 -5.47
C LYS A 50 9.73 -10.89 -5.77
N ARG A 51 8.92 -11.77 -6.37
CA ARG A 51 7.51 -11.50 -6.64
C ARG A 51 6.71 -11.22 -5.36
N VAL A 52 6.89 -12.03 -4.32
CA VAL A 52 6.24 -11.80 -3.01
C VAL A 52 6.78 -10.52 -2.34
N GLY A 53 8.08 -10.24 -2.49
CA GLY A 53 8.67 -8.97 -2.05
C GLY A 53 8.05 -7.73 -2.71
N LEU A 54 7.87 -7.76 -4.03
CA LEU A 54 7.19 -6.69 -4.79
C LEU A 54 5.75 -6.51 -4.33
N LEU A 55 5.00 -7.59 -4.11
CA LEU A 55 3.64 -7.54 -3.60
C LEU A 55 3.60 -6.89 -2.20
N LEU A 56 4.54 -7.23 -1.34
CA LEU A 56 4.61 -6.68 0.02
C LEU A 56 4.96 -5.18 0.01
N ASP A 57 5.90 -4.76 -0.83
CA ASP A 57 6.23 -3.33 -0.99
C ASP A 57 5.09 -2.53 -1.60
N GLY A 58 4.46 -3.07 -2.65
CA GLY A 58 3.27 -2.47 -3.24
C GLY A 58 2.12 -2.33 -2.23
N SER A 59 1.93 -3.32 -1.37
CA SER A 59 0.94 -3.27 -0.29
C SER A 59 1.24 -2.16 0.72
N LYS A 60 2.51 -1.91 1.04
CA LYS A 60 2.89 -0.80 1.93
C LYS A 60 2.55 0.55 1.31
N ILE A 61 2.83 0.74 0.03
CA ILE A 61 2.53 1.97 -0.71
C ILE A 61 1.01 2.19 -0.74
N CYS A 62 0.27 1.17 -1.21
CA CYS A 62 -1.20 1.19 -1.31
C CYS A 62 -1.89 1.49 0.02
N LEU A 63 -1.37 0.95 1.12
CA LEU A 63 -1.95 1.13 2.46
C LEU A 63 -1.38 2.35 3.21
N GLY A 64 -0.49 3.14 2.59
CA GLY A 64 0.13 4.31 3.20
C GLY A 64 0.99 3.99 4.42
N ILE A 65 1.59 2.80 4.47
CA ILE A 65 2.43 2.35 5.57
C ILE A 65 3.78 3.04 5.48
N ARG A 66 4.18 3.67 6.58
CA ARG A 66 5.46 4.38 6.64
C ARG A 66 6.61 3.38 6.71
N THR A 67 7.57 3.53 5.81
CA THR A 67 8.82 2.77 5.80
C THR A 67 10.01 3.69 6.07
N ASP A 68 11.15 3.11 6.45
CA ASP A 68 12.41 3.85 6.47
C ASP A 68 12.84 4.26 5.04
N ASN A 69 13.51 5.41 4.92
CA ASN A 69 14.01 5.92 3.63
C ASN A 69 15.22 5.13 3.10
N LYS A 70 15.46 3.92 3.62
CA LYS A 70 16.45 3.01 3.07
C LYS A 70 15.77 2.32 1.91
N GLY A 71 15.75 3.01 0.76
CA GLY A 71 15.22 2.46 -0.48
C GLY A 71 15.82 1.08 -0.78
N THR A 72 15.16 0.33 -1.66
CA THR A 72 15.37 -1.06 -2.05
C THR A 72 16.76 -1.32 -2.66
N LYS A 73 17.83 -1.06 -1.91
CA LYS A 73 19.20 -1.40 -2.30
C LYS A 73 19.39 -2.88 -2.04
N ASP A 74 19.91 -3.60 -3.03
CA ASP A 74 20.18 -5.04 -3.01
C ASP A 74 18.93 -5.94 -2.94
N GLY A 75 17.79 -5.43 -3.44
CA GLY A 75 16.53 -6.15 -3.44
C GLY A 75 15.91 -6.32 -2.06
N ARG A 76 16.44 -5.68 -1.01
CA ARG A 76 15.85 -5.74 0.34
C ARG A 76 14.62 -4.85 0.43
N THR A 77 13.58 -5.39 1.04
CA THR A 77 12.30 -4.72 1.26
C THR A 77 12.43 -3.55 2.25
N SER A 78 11.80 -2.40 1.98
CA SER A 78 11.85 -1.21 2.87
C SER A 78 11.22 -1.53 4.22
N ARG A 79 11.85 -1.17 5.35
CA ARG A 79 11.40 -1.64 6.67
C ARG A 79 10.27 -0.78 7.21
N VAL A 80 9.21 -1.41 7.70
CA VAL A 80 8.09 -0.72 8.34
C VAL A 80 8.52 0.00 9.63
N ILE A 81 8.11 1.27 9.75
CA ILE A 81 8.22 2.06 10.98
C ILE A 81 6.94 1.86 11.81
N ILE A 82 7.08 1.26 13.00
CA ILE A 82 5.95 0.98 13.89
C ILE A 82 5.48 2.23 14.65
N ASN A 83 4.21 2.22 15.06
CA ASN A 83 3.52 3.28 15.79
C ASN A 83 3.43 4.56 14.96
N ARG A 84 3.07 4.42 13.68
CA ARG A 84 2.90 5.55 12.75
C ARG A 84 1.50 5.66 12.16
N SER A 85 0.69 4.63 12.32
CA SER A 85 -0.72 4.59 11.96
C SER A 85 -1.57 4.14 13.15
N ARG A 86 -2.89 4.23 13.00
CA ARG A 86 -3.85 3.71 13.97
C ARG A 86 -3.90 2.18 14.01
N ASN A 87 -3.32 1.51 13.01
CA ASN A 87 -3.37 0.05 12.87
C ASN A 87 -1.99 -0.57 13.14
N ILE A 88 -1.61 -0.58 14.41
CA ILE A 88 -0.33 -1.12 14.88
C ILE A 88 -0.21 -2.62 14.58
N ARG A 89 -1.33 -3.34 14.57
CA ARG A 89 -1.37 -4.77 14.24
C ARG A 89 -0.93 -5.00 12.79
N LEU A 90 -1.52 -4.27 11.85
CA LEU A 90 -1.14 -4.33 10.44
C LEU A 90 0.33 -3.97 10.20
N GLU A 91 0.84 -2.93 10.85
CA GLU A 91 2.27 -2.58 10.78
C GLU A 91 3.17 -3.72 11.29
N THR A 92 2.76 -4.36 12.38
CA THR A 92 3.50 -5.48 12.97
C THR A 92 3.48 -6.69 12.06
N ASP A 93 2.32 -7.02 11.49
CA ASP A 93 2.15 -8.15 10.58
C ASP A 93 3.03 -7.96 9.35
N ILE A 94 2.98 -6.80 8.69
CA ILE A 94 3.79 -6.50 7.50
C ILE A 94 5.28 -6.51 7.82
N ARG A 95 5.70 -6.00 9.00
CA ARG A 95 7.09 -6.08 9.44
C ARG A 95 7.55 -7.53 9.66
N ASN A 96 6.66 -8.40 10.15
CA ASN A 96 6.99 -9.81 10.31
C ASN A 96 7.16 -10.49 8.94
N LEU A 97 6.36 -10.09 7.95
CA LEU A 97 6.51 -10.57 6.57
C LEU A 97 7.82 -10.12 5.93
N ASP A 98 8.25 -8.87 6.15
CA ASP A 98 9.56 -8.41 5.71
C ASP A 98 10.68 -9.33 6.22
N ARG A 99 10.62 -9.68 7.51
CA ARG A 99 11.61 -10.56 8.14
C ARG A 99 11.56 -11.97 7.57
N PHE A 100 10.36 -12.51 7.37
CA PHE A 100 10.18 -13.84 6.82
C PHE A 100 10.74 -13.94 5.40
N ILE A 101 10.45 -12.97 4.52
CA ILE A 101 10.97 -12.94 3.15
C ILE A 101 12.50 -12.83 3.17
N GLU A 102 13.06 -11.98 4.04
CA GLU A 102 14.52 -11.88 4.18
C GLU A 102 15.13 -13.20 4.68
N GLN A 103 14.52 -13.89 5.64
CA GLN A 103 14.99 -15.20 6.11
C GLN A 103 14.96 -16.23 4.98
N ALA A 104 13.88 -16.27 4.19
CA ALA A 104 13.72 -17.20 3.07
C ALA A 104 14.80 -17.05 1.98
N ARG A 105 15.49 -15.89 1.91
CA ARG A 105 16.63 -15.70 1.00
C ARG A 105 17.88 -16.42 1.43
N PHE A 106 18.07 -16.59 2.74
CA PHE A 106 19.30 -17.13 3.32
C PHE A 106 19.13 -18.54 3.87
N ASP A 107 17.89 -18.99 4.09
CA ASP A 107 17.56 -20.28 4.69
C ASP A 107 16.88 -21.22 3.67
N PRO A 108 17.60 -22.25 3.16
CA PRO A 108 17.06 -23.25 2.24
C PRO A 108 15.94 -24.12 2.85
N SER A 109 15.75 -24.10 4.17
CA SER A 109 14.69 -24.84 4.86
C SER A 109 13.32 -24.18 4.74
N VAL A 110 13.26 -22.90 4.33
CA VAL A 110 12.00 -22.24 3.99
C VAL A 110 11.47 -22.83 2.69
N SER A 111 10.56 -23.79 2.84
CA SER A 111 10.01 -24.55 1.73
C SER A 111 9.40 -23.66 0.66
N LEU A 112 9.76 -23.91 -0.60
CA LEU A 112 9.11 -23.34 -1.78
C LEU A 112 7.58 -23.53 -1.77
N LYS A 113 7.08 -24.53 -1.05
CA LYS A 113 5.65 -24.76 -0.83
C LYS A 113 4.99 -23.65 -0.02
N VAL A 114 5.65 -23.17 1.03
CA VAL A 114 5.17 -22.04 1.84
C VAL A 114 5.14 -20.78 0.99
N ILE A 115 6.17 -20.54 0.18
CA ILE A 115 6.22 -19.39 -0.74
C ILE A 115 5.13 -19.50 -1.83
N ALA A 116 4.81 -20.71 -2.29
CA ALA A 116 3.74 -20.94 -3.26
C ALA A 116 2.34 -20.73 -2.68
N ASP A 117 2.08 -21.12 -1.43
CA ASP A 117 0.78 -20.90 -0.77
C ASP A 117 0.46 -19.41 -0.60
N TRP A 118 1.47 -18.57 -0.44
CA TRP A 118 1.35 -17.10 -0.39
C TRP A 118 1.00 -16.45 -1.73
N LYS A 119 1.08 -17.18 -2.84
CA LYS A 119 0.66 -16.68 -4.16
C LYS A 119 -0.84 -16.82 -4.42
N ARG A 120 -1.56 -17.61 -3.61
CA ARG A 120 -3.01 -17.82 -3.74
C ARG A 120 -3.78 -16.72 -3.04
#